data_AF-A0A090M282-F1
#
_entry.id   AF-A0A090M282-F1
#
_cell.length_a   1.000
_cell.length_b   1.000
_cell.length_c   1.000
_cell.angle_alpha   90.00
_cell.angle_beta   90.00
_cell.angle_gamma   90.00
#
_symmetry.space_group_name_H-M   'P 1'
#
loop_
_entity.id
_entity.type
_entity.pdbx_description
1 polymer ?
#
loop_
_entity_poly.entity_id
_entity_poly.type
_entity_poly.pdbx_seq_one_letter_code
_entity_poly.pdbx_strand_id
1 'polypeptide(L)'
;MSPNVPVVERIEIAPKWAERQSALDERIRDSVAAASADASTTTYERADFVNWFERDMAFDLAPENEWTERDAVLEAFKRAHKEPGKESFIERSAFMSALGTHLREKFARRAGGLVKRANRYNITSAKLKSKSLEGRFRTNKKVAKALREGMKDPNRSRMVVANDGVSSRYFTEFIQLSCAVDLLECKLFPDAKELSESFGAFNAWRTHLSGEFDANDESITLLSVGDGCTPRTAGLFAFRTRWHCIAVDPEMGKSKDSKTTYDIARLQHHRAKIEEMKISTKRVVVVCVHAHVPLATTLASISSDDGTAACIAMPCCNFYSSIDAPGDKLEYSDPGILSPHRTVRVWRRLPCGNSDNTMCQLA
;
A
#
# COMPACT_ATOMS: atom_id res chain seq x y z
N MET A 1 -15.02 -40.81 0.82
CA MET A 1 -14.53 -39.78 -0.12
C MET A 1 -14.18 -38.56 0.70
N SER A 2 -12.90 -38.38 1.02
CA SER A 2 -12.43 -37.28 1.87
C SER A 2 -12.50 -35.96 1.09
N PRO A 3 -13.08 -34.89 1.64
CA PRO A 3 -13.10 -33.59 0.98
C PRO A 3 -11.66 -33.08 0.87
N ASN A 4 -11.31 -32.60 -0.33
CA ASN A 4 -10.00 -32.07 -0.68
C ASN A 4 -9.82 -30.72 0.03
N VAL A 5 -9.35 -30.74 1.29
CA VAL A 5 -9.08 -29.53 2.08
C VAL A 5 -7.78 -28.91 1.57
N PRO A 6 -7.77 -27.65 1.11
CA PRO A 6 -6.55 -27.00 0.64
C PRO A 6 -5.58 -26.84 1.82
N VAL A 7 -4.45 -27.55 1.76
CA VAL A 7 -3.30 -27.34 2.65
C VAL A 7 -2.56 -26.11 2.14
N VAL A 8 -2.54 -25.03 2.92
CA VAL A 8 -1.73 -23.85 2.60
C VAL A 8 -0.34 -24.08 3.18
N GLU A 9 0.49 -24.80 2.42
CA GLU A 9 1.93 -24.86 2.70
C GLU A 9 2.57 -23.50 2.39
N ARG A 10 3.63 -23.17 3.12
CA ARG A 10 4.49 -22.02 2.84
C ARG A 10 5.15 -22.25 1.48
N ILE A 11 4.52 -21.80 0.41
CA ILE A 11 5.13 -21.85 -0.92
C ILE A 11 6.15 -20.71 -1.00
N GLU A 12 7.43 -21.05 -0.88
CA GLU A 12 8.52 -20.17 -1.30
C GLU A 12 8.49 -20.09 -2.83
N ILE A 13 7.61 -19.24 -3.35
CA ILE A 13 7.56 -18.90 -4.77
C ILE A 13 8.70 -17.91 -4.98
N ALA A 14 9.73 -18.31 -5.73
CA ALA A 14 10.66 -17.36 -6.34
C ALA A 14 9.81 -16.22 -6.95
N PRO A 15 9.99 -14.97 -6.53
CA PRO A 15 8.95 -13.98 -6.70
C PRO A 15 8.52 -13.88 -8.15
N LYS A 16 7.21 -14.03 -8.43
CA LYS A 16 6.66 -13.87 -9.79
C LYS A 16 6.99 -12.52 -10.43
N TRP A 17 7.39 -11.52 -9.62
CA TRP A 17 7.92 -10.26 -10.11
C TRP A 17 9.29 -10.41 -10.78
N ALA A 18 10.14 -11.32 -10.34
CA ALA A 18 11.47 -11.57 -10.91
C ALA A 18 11.37 -12.22 -12.30
N GLU A 19 10.47 -13.20 -12.46
CA GLU A 19 10.17 -13.81 -13.78
C GLU A 19 9.52 -12.80 -14.74
N ARG A 20 8.56 -12.00 -14.24
CA ARG A 20 7.93 -10.93 -15.03
C ARG A 20 8.89 -9.81 -15.40
N GLN A 21 9.84 -9.48 -14.52
CA GLN A 21 10.88 -8.49 -14.77
C GLN A 21 11.85 -9.01 -15.85
N SER A 22 12.27 -10.28 -15.77
CA SER A 22 13.14 -10.89 -16.79
C SER A 22 12.48 -10.94 -18.18
N ALA A 23 11.20 -11.32 -18.26
CA ALA A 23 10.45 -11.33 -19.53
C ALA A 23 10.19 -9.91 -20.08
N LEU A 24 10.04 -8.92 -19.21
CA LEU A 24 9.94 -7.52 -19.60
C LEU A 24 11.28 -6.98 -20.13
N ASP A 25 12.38 -7.32 -19.46
CA ASP A 25 13.73 -6.89 -19.83
C ASP A 25 14.19 -7.50 -21.17
N GLU A 26 13.71 -8.70 -21.51
CA GLU A 26 13.91 -9.34 -22.82
C GLU A 26 13.13 -8.63 -23.94
N ARG A 27 11.84 -8.33 -23.72
CA ARG A 27 11.03 -7.53 -24.67
C ARG A 27 11.56 -6.12 -24.88
N ILE A 28 12.16 -5.52 -23.84
CA ILE A 28 12.82 -4.22 -23.95
C ILE A 28 14.09 -4.33 -24.80
N ARG A 29 14.88 -5.38 -24.63
CA ARG A 29 16.07 -5.64 -25.48
C ARG A 29 15.68 -5.78 -26.95
N ASP A 30 14.64 -6.56 -27.25
CA ASP A 30 14.17 -6.75 -28.62
C ASP A 30 13.61 -5.46 -29.24
N SER A 31 12.90 -4.66 -28.44
CA SER A 31 12.40 -3.34 -28.90
C SER A 31 13.52 -2.33 -29.11
N VAL A 32 14.60 -2.39 -28.33
CA VAL A 32 15.80 -1.55 -28.49
C VAL A 32 16.60 -1.98 -29.72
N ALA A 33 16.70 -3.28 -29.99
CA ALA A 33 17.31 -3.83 -31.21
C ALA A 33 16.51 -3.44 -32.47
N ALA A 34 15.17 -3.46 -32.40
CA ALA A 34 14.32 -3.00 -33.49
C ALA A 34 14.40 -1.48 -33.73
N ALA A 35 14.49 -0.68 -32.66
CA ALA A 35 14.60 0.78 -32.74
C ALA A 35 15.98 1.29 -33.18
N SER A 36 17.02 0.44 -33.15
CA SER A 36 18.37 0.78 -33.62
C SER A 36 18.59 0.47 -35.10
N ALA A 37 17.62 -0.13 -35.78
CA ALA A 37 17.64 -0.42 -37.21
C ALA A 37 17.09 0.73 -38.09
N ASP A 38 16.42 1.74 -37.50
CA ASP A 38 15.93 2.92 -38.22
C ASP A 38 16.99 4.03 -38.23
N ALA A 39 17.57 4.28 -39.40
CA ALA A 39 18.57 5.33 -39.63
C ALA A 39 17.96 6.74 -39.50
N SER A 40 18.49 7.54 -38.58
CA SER A 40 18.04 8.93 -38.31
C SER A 40 18.46 9.89 -39.42
N THR A 41 17.58 10.81 -39.80
CA THR A 41 17.74 11.78 -40.91
C THR A 41 18.06 13.20 -40.43
N THR A 42 18.56 13.36 -39.19
CA THR A 42 18.92 14.67 -38.61
C THR A 42 20.26 15.19 -39.16
N THR A 43 20.38 16.52 -39.29
CA THR A 43 21.60 17.21 -39.77
C THR A 43 22.69 17.31 -38.68
N TYR A 44 22.36 16.96 -37.45
CA TYR A 44 23.22 17.11 -36.26
C TYR A 44 23.57 15.77 -35.65
N GLU A 45 24.83 15.60 -35.29
CA GLU A 45 25.26 14.42 -34.57
C GLU A 45 24.92 14.55 -33.08
N ARG A 46 24.83 13.40 -32.40
CA ARG A 46 24.55 13.37 -30.96
C ARG A 46 25.55 14.19 -30.14
N ALA A 47 26.80 14.27 -30.58
CA ALA A 47 27.84 15.05 -29.93
C ALA A 47 27.53 16.56 -29.90
N ASP A 48 26.93 17.09 -30.96
CA ASP A 48 26.57 18.51 -31.07
C ASP A 48 25.54 18.91 -30.01
N PHE A 49 24.54 18.04 -29.78
CA PHE A 49 23.53 18.25 -28.74
C PHE A 49 24.15 18.24 -27.34
N VAL A 50 25.01 17.26 -27.06
CA VAL A 50 25.65 17.11 -25.73
C VAL A 50 26.57 18.29 -25.41
N ASN A 51 27.31 18.79 -26.39
CA ASN A 51 28.19 19.95 -26.19
C ASN A 51 27.39 21.22 -25.85
N TRP A 52 26.25 21.45 -26.50
CA TRP A 52 25.37 22.58 -26.16
C TRP A 52 24.74 22.43 -24.78
N PHE A 53 24.34 21.21 -24.39
CA PHE A 53 23.80 20.93 -23.05
C PHE A 53 24.81 21.26 -21.93
N GLU A 54 26.10 20.95 -22.09
CA GLU A 54 27.08 21.24 -21.03
C GLU A 54 27.56 22.70 -21.03
N ARG A 55 27.67 23.33 -22.20
CA ARG A 55 28.22 24.69 -22.32
C ARG A 55 27.20 25.77 -22.00
N ASP A 56 26.00 25.66 -22.56
CA ASP A 56 25.05 26.77 -22.64
C ASP A 56 23.85 26.59 -21.69
N MET A 57 23.62 25.36 -21.22
CA MET A 57 22.50 25.02 -20.34
C MET A 57 23.07 24.71 -18.94
N ALA A 58 23.10 25.72 -18.06
CA ALA A 58 23.56 25.59 -16.69
C ALA A 58 22.58 24.75 -15.83
N PHE A 59 22.53 23.44 -16.08
CA PHE A 59 21.60 22.50 -15.44
C PHE A 59 21.71 22.44 -13.91
N ASP A 60 22.80 22.96 -13.33
CA ASP A 60 23.03 22.99 -11.89
C ASP A 60 22.34 24.16 -11.15
N LEU A 61 21.88 25.19 -11.87
CA LEU A 61 21.39 26.45 -11.28
C LEU A 61 19.91 26.76 -11.55
N ALA A 62 19.23 26.00 -12.41
CA ALA A 62 17.89 26.39 -12.83
C ALA A 62 16.81 26.02 -11.80
N PRO A 63 15.82 26.91 -11.57
CA PRO A 63 14.71 26.66 -10.68
C PRO A 63 13.88 25.44 -11.08
N GLU A 64 13.30 24.80 -10.06
CA GLU A 64 12.29 23.75 -10.21
C GLU A 64 11.22 24.27 -11.18
N ASN A 65 10.99 23.55 -12.29
CA ASN A 65 10.02 23.79 -13.37
C ASN A 65 10.52 24.44 -14.67
N GLU A 66 11.75 24.95 -14.77
CA GLU A 66 12.21 25.59 -16.02
C GLU A 66 12.58 24.56 -17.12
N TRP A 67 13.04 23.36 -16.72
CA TRP A 67 13.48 22.31 -17.64
C TRP A 67 12.45 21.20 -17.91
N THR A 68 11.24 21.30 -17.35
CA THR A 68 10.20 20.28 -17.57
C THR A 68 9.56 20.36 -18.95
N GLU A 69 9.71 21.48 -19.66
CA GLU A 69 9.24 21.64 -21.03
C GLU A 69 10.34 21.30 -22.04
N ARG A 70 10.45 20.02 -22.37
CA ARG A 70 11.46 19.51 -23.33
C ARG A 70 11.35 20.16 -24.71
N ASP A 71 10.14 20.52 -25.12
CA ASP A 71 9.90 21.21 -26.37
C ASP A 71 10.43 22.65 -26.32
N ALA A 72 10.39 23.33 -25.17
CA ALA A 72 11.01 24.64 -25.00
C ALA A 72 12.55 24.57 -25.10
N VAL A 73 13.17 23.48 -24.63
CA VAL A 73 14.61 23.22 -24.78
C VAL A 73 14.98 22.99 -26.25
N LEU A 74 14.15 22.27 -26.99
CA LEU A 74 14.32 22.10 -28.44
C LEU A 74 14.19 23.43 -29.19
N GLU A 75 13.22 24.28 -28.82
CA GLU A 75 13.07 25.62 -29.41
C GLU A 75 14.23 26.56 -29.03
N ALA A 76 14.78 26.45 -27.82
CA ALA A 76 15.97 27.18 -27.41
C ALA A 76 17.21 26.75 -28.24
N PHE A 77 17.38 25.44 -28.47
CA PHE A 77 18.44 24.92 -29.32
C PHE A 77 18.31 25.43 -30.76
N LYS A 78 17.08 25.37 -31.32
CA LYS A 78 16.78 25.93 -32.65
C LYS A 78 17.09 27.42 -32.73
N ARG A 79 16.77 28.19 -31.69
CA ARG A 79 17.05 29.63 -31.63
C ARG A 79 18.54 29.93 -31.56
N ALA A 80 19.29 29.16 -30.77
CA ALA A 80 20.74 29.33 -30.62
C ALA A 80 21.53 28.96 -31.88
N HIS A 81 21.00 28.04 -32.71
CA HIS A 81 21.65 27.54 -33.92
C HIS A 81 20.99 28.03 -35.21
N LYS A 82 20.16 29.08 -35.13
CA LYS A 82 19.53 29.69 -36.31
C LYS A 82 20.55 30.55 -37.05
N GLU A 83 21.19 29.98 -38.07
CA GLU A 83 22.02 30.74 -38.99
C GLU A 83 21.15 31.44 -40.06
N PRO A 84 21.36 32.75 -40.32
CA PRO A 84 20.62 33.44 -41.38
C PRO A 84 20.99 32.83 -42.75
N GLY A 85 20.00 32.21 -43.41
CA GLY A 85 20.13 31.64 -44.75
C GLY A 85 20.35 30.13 -44.83
N LYS A 86 20.32 29.38 -43.71
CA LYS A 86 20.52 27.93 -43.68
C LYS A 86 19.35 27.23 -42.99
N GLU A 87 18.66 26.33 -43.70
CA GLU A 87 17.61 25.50 -43.11
C GLU A 87 18.24 24.28 -42.41
N SER A 88 18.22 24.29 -41.08
CA SER A 88 18.69 23.20 -40.24
C SER A 88 17.52 22.27 -39.87
N PHE A 89 17.49 21.05 -40.39
CA PHE A 89 16.48 20.06 -40.01
C PHE A 89 16.92 19.30 -38.76
N ILE A 90 16.10 19.39 -37.71
CA ILE A 90 16.33 18.73 -36.42
C ILE A 90 15.19 17.74 -36.17
N GLU A 91 15.51 16.46 -36.23
CA GLU A 91 14.57 15.41 -35.93
C GLU A 91 14.26 15.41 -34.42
N ARG A 92 12.99 15.68 -34.06
CA ARG A 92 12.58 15.81 -32.65
C ARG A 92 12.91 14.56 -31.82
N SER A 93 12.71 13.38 -32.39
CA SER A 93 13.03 12.07 -31.79
C SER A 93 14.52 11.97 -31.41
N ALA A 94 15.42 12.34 -32.33
CA ALA A 94 16.86 12.30 -32.15
C ALA A 94 17.30 13.25 -31.02
N PHE A 95 16.81 14.49 -31.05
CA PHE A 95 17.10 15.49 -30.00
C PHE A 95 16.62 15.03 -28.61
N MET A 96 15.38 14.54 -28.52
CA MET A 96 14.80 14.06 -27.26
C MET A 96 15.53 12.84 -26.70
N SER A 97 16.03 11.97 -27.59
CA SER A 97 16.84 10.81 -27.21
C SER A 97 18.19 11.22 -26.63
N ALA A 98 18.86 12.19 -27.27
CA ALA A 98 20.12 12.76 -26.78
C ALA A 98 19.94 13.46 -25.42
N LEU A 99 18.96 14.36 -25.30
CA LEU A 99 18.64 15.06 -24.06
C LEU A 99 18.31 14.09 -22.91
N GLY A 100 17.48 13.09 -23.17
CA GLY A 100 17.11 12.10 -22.16
C GLY A 100 18.29 11.23 -21.71
N THR A 101 19.26 10.98 -22.57
CA THR A 101 20.45 10.20 -22.19
C THR A 101 21.44 11.06 -21.42
N HIS A 102 21.65 12.30 -21.84
CA HIS A 102 22.49 13.27 -21.14
C HIS A 102 22.02 13.52 -19.69
N LEU A 103 20.71 13.78 -19.49
CA LEU A 103 20.13 13.97 -18.16
C LEU A 103 20.29 12.71 -17.27
N ARG A 104 20.15 11.52 -17.85
CA ARG A 104 20.39 10.28 -17.10
C ARG A 104 21.83 10.15 -16.66
N GLU A 105 22.79 10.37 -17.55
CA GLU A 105 24.22 10.28 -17.22
C GLU A 105 24.60 11.31 -16.15
N LYS A 106 24.13 12.56 -16.27
CA LYS A 106 24.42 13.64 -15.34
C LYS A 106 23.83 13.40 -13.95
N PHE A 107 22.60 12.91 -13.85
CA PHE A 107 21.92 12.70 -12.57
C PHE A 107 21.99 11.26 -12.02
N ALA A 108 22.50 10.28 -12.76
CA ALA A 108 22.67 8.90 -12.26
C ALA A 108 23.66 8.78 -11.08
N ARG A 109 24.57 9.74 -10.90
CA ARG A 109 25.53 9.74 -9.78
C ARG A 109 24.98 10.32 -8.47
N ARG A 110 23.81 10.97 -8.47
CA ARG A 110 23.14 11.44 -7.24
C ARG A 110 22.12 10.38 -6.81
N ALA A 111 22.24 9.88 -5.59
CA ALA A 111 21.48 8.73 -5.07
C ALA A 111 19.96 8.84 -5.35
N GLY A 112 19.42 7.92 -6.17
CA GLY A 112 17.98 7.82 -6.49
C GLY A 112 17.62 7.95 -7.99
N GLY A 113 18.36 7.29 -8.89
CA GLY A 113 18.35 7.51 -10.34
C GLY A 113 17.00 7.68 -11.08
N LEU A 114 17.03 8.43 -12.19
CA LEU A 114 15.92 8.68 -13.14
C LEU A 114 15.37 7.36 -13.73
N VAL A 115 14.18 6.92 -13.31
CA VAL A 115 13.48 5.80 -13.95
C VAL A 115 12.64 6.31 -15.12
N LYS A 116 12.81 5.69 -16.30
CA LYS A 116 12.03 6.00 -17.51
C LYS A 116 10.65 5.35 -17.41
N ARG A 117 9.57 6.14 -17.34
CA ARG A 117 8.23 5.68 -17.74
C ARG A 117 7.93 6.20 -19.14
N ALA A 118 7.09 5.48 -19.89
CA ALA A 118 6.63 5.94 -21.20
C ALA A 118 6.23 7.43 -21.11
N ASN A 119 6.96 8.25 -21.86
CA ASN A 119 6.90 9.72 -21.93
C ASN A 119 7.43 10.59 -20.77
N ARG A 120 7.97 10.10 -19.64
CA ARG A 120 8.60 10.97 -18.62
C ARG A 120 9.76 10.28 -17.87
N TYR A 121 10.90 10.96 -17.75
CA TYR A 121 11.97 10.62 -16.81
C TYR A 121 11.77 11.54 -15.60
N ASN A 122 11.49 11.01 -14.41
CA ASN A 122 11.42 11.80 -13.17
C ASN A 122 12.35 11.16 -12.11
N ILE A 123 13.15 11.99 -11.45
CA ILE A 123 13.76 11.70 -10.14
C ILE A 123 12.73 12.13 -9.10
N THR A 124 12.48 11.27 -8.12
CA THR A 124 11.64 11.55 -6.95
C THR A 124 12.44 12.41 -5.95
N SER A 125 11.87 13.41 -5.29
CA SER A 125 11.01 13.21 -4.12
C SER A 125 10.35 14.54 -3.70
N ALA A 126 9.09 14.48 -3.27
CA ALA A 126 8.22 15.56 -2.74
C ALA A 126 7.31 16.30 -3.74
N LYS A 127 6.03 16.37 -3.36
CA LYS A 127 4.91 17.18 -3.91
C LYS A 127 4.42 16.86 -5.32
N LEU A 128 3.47 15.91 -5.39
CA LEU A 128 2.32 16.07 -6.28
C LEU A 128 1.66 17.43 -5.96
N LYS A 129 1.86 18.47 -6.79
CA LYS A 129 0.94 19.60 -6.81
C LYS A 129 -0.36 19.13 -7.45
N SER A 130 -1.47 19.35 -6.75
CA SER A 130 -2.83 19.23 -7.28
C SER A 130 -2.92 19.85 -8.67
N LYS A 131 -3.71 19.25 -9.56
CA LYS A 131 -4.06 19.85 -10.87
C LYS A 131 -4.24 21.36 -10.74
N SER A 132 -3.51 22.15 -11.52
CA SER A 132 -3.84 23.56 -11.71
C SER A 132 -5.30 23.63 -12.15
N LEU A 133 -6.13 24.27 -11.32
CA LEU A 133 -7.50 24.65 -11.62
C LEU A 133 -7.47 25.91 -12.50
N GLU A 134 -6.75 25.85 -13.62
CA GLU A 134 -6.82 26.91 -14.61
C GLU A 134 -8.21 26.86 -15.27
N GLY A 135 -9.03 27.86 -14.94
CA GLY A 135 -10.30 28.14 -15.60
C GLY A 135 -11.57 27.60 -14.95
N ARG A 136 -11.50 26.83 -13.87
CA ARG A 136 -12.70 26.45 -13.09
C ARG A 136 -12.44 26.60 -11.60
N PHE A 137 -12.67 27.79 -11.06
CA PHE A 137 -12.90 27.93 -9.62
C PHE A 137 -13.96 26.91 -9.22
N ARG A 138 -13.58 25.91 -8.42
CA ARG A 138 -14.56 25.04 -7.77
C ARG A 138 -15.36 25.94 -6.84
N THR A 139 -16.54 26.35 -7.28
CA THR A 139 -17.49 27.03 -6.42
C THR A 139 -17.68 26.16 -5.19
N ASN A 140 -17.46 26.78 -4.03
CA ASN A 140 -17.59 26.10 -2.76
C ASN A 140 -18.94 25.39 -2.75
N LYS A 141 -18.96 24.04 -2.70
CA LYS A 141 -20.20 23.27 -2.70
C LYS A 141 -21.15 23.73 -1.59
N LYS A 142 -20.64 24.34 -0.49
CA LYS A 142 -21.46 25.02 0.52
C LYS A 142 -22.17 26.25 -0.03
N VAL A 143 -21.51 27.11 -0.81
CA VAL A 143 -22.11 28.31 -1.42
C VAL A 143 -23.15 27.91 -2.47
N ALA A 144 -22.83 26.96 -3.33
CA ALA A 144 -23.78 26.43 -4.32
C ALA A 144 -24.99 25.73 -3.67
N LYS A 145 -24.81 25.11 -2.50
CA LYS A 145 -25.89 24.48 -1.71
C LYS A 145 -26.69 25.50 -0.90
N ALA A 146 -26.04 26.53 -0.34
CA ALA A 146 -26.69 27.63 0.38
C ALA A 146 -27.57 28.49 -0.53
N LEU A 147 -27.18 28.66 -1.80
CA LEU A 147 -28.00 29.29 -2.84
C LEU A 147 -29.27 28.50 -3.18
N ARG A 148 -29.25 27.15 -3.03
CA ARG A 148 -30.41 26.29 -3.33
C ARG A 148 -31.30 26.01 -2.12
N GLU A 149 -30.71 25.88 -0.93
CA GLU A 149 -31.39 25.39 0.28
C GLU A 149 -31.50 26.46 1.38
N GLY A 150 -31.08 27.69 1.11
CA GLY A 150 -30.95 28.75 2.10
C GLY A 150 -29.69 28.60 2.97
N MET A 151 -29.19 29.72 3.49
CA MET A 151 -28.04 29.74 4.37
C MET A 151 -28.44 29.17 5.74
N LYS A 152 -28.07 27.91 6.00
CA LYS A 152 -28.27 27.29 7.32
C LYS A 152 -27.35 28.00 8.32
N ASP A 153 -27.86 28.27 9.52
CA ASP A 153 -27.14 28.98 10.57
C ASP A 153 -25.70 28.45 10.71
N PRO A 154 -24.66 29.29 10.54
CA PRO A 154 -23.26 28.88 10.64
C PRO A 154 -22.90 28.33 12.03
N ASN A 155 -23.67 28.65 13.06
CA ASN A 155 -23.55 28.08 14.41
C ASN A 155 -24.43 26.85 14.64
N ARG A 156 -25.13 26.35 13.61
CA ARG A 156 -25.78 25.03 13.63
C ARG A 156 -24.72 23.95 13.55
N SER A 157 -23.98 23.80 14.63
CA SER A 157 -23.39 22.52 14.99
C SER A 157 -24.56 21.52 15.07
N ARG A 158 -24.47 20.36 14.41
CA ARG A 158 -25.16 19.21 15.00
C ARG A 158 -24.71 19.23 16.45
N MET A 159 -25.63 19.22 17.41
CA MET A 159 -25.24 18.86 18.76
C MET A 159 -24.67 17.45 18.65
N VAL A 160 -23.35 17.37 18.51
CA VAL A 160 -22.59 16.21 18.93
C VAL A 160 -22.74 16.31 20.43
N VAL A 161 -23.78 15.66 20.93
CA VAL A 161 -23.94 15.45 22.36
C VAL A 161 -22.61 14.88 22.79
N ALA A 162 -21.90 15.61 23.65
CA ALA A 162 -20.68 15.12 24.26
C ALA A 162 -21.06 13.83 24.97
N ASN A 163 -20.61 12.71 24.42
CA ASN A 163 -20.74 11.40 25.05
C ASN A 163 -19.31 10.89 25.22
N ASP A 164 -18.99 10.45 26.42
CA ASP A 164 -17.62 10.34 26.92
C ASP A 164 -16.72 9.45 26.04
N GLY A 165 -15.80 10.14 25.36
CA GLY A 165 -14.54 9.63 24.84
C GLY A 165 -14.59 9.04 23.43
N VAL A 166 -14.73 9.87 22.39
CA VAL A 166 -14.34 9.50 21.02
C VAL A 166 -13.09 10.31 20.66
N SER A 167 -11.99 9.61 20.35
CA SER A 167 -10.69 10.19 20.01
C SER A 167 -10.38 10.01 18.53
N SER A 168 -9.87 11.05 17.87
CA SER A 168 -9.37 10.97 16.48
C SER A 168 -7.92 10.47 16.38
N ARG A 169 -7.39 9.84 17.44
CA ARG A 169 -5.97 9.44 17.52
C ARG A 169 -5.51 8.58 16.35
N TYR A 170 -6.31 7.61 15.91
CA TYR A 170 -5.93 6.70 14.82
C TYR A 170 -5.94 7.38 13.46
N PHE A 171 -6.81 8.37 13.27
CA PHE A 171 -6.75 9.25 12.11
C PHE A 171 -5.51 10.13 12.11
N THR A 172 -5.18 10.68 13.28
CA THR A 172 -3.97 11.49 13.44
C THR A 172 -2.72 10.64 13.16
N GLU A 173 -2.66 9.43 13.72
CA GLU A 173 -1.58 8.47 13.47
C GLU A 173 -1.49 8.12 11.98
N PHE A 174 -2.62 7.81 11.33
CA PHE A 174 -2.66 7.47 9.92
C PHE A 174 -2.08 8.58 9.03
N ILE A 175 -2.46 9.84 9.25
CA ILE A 175 -1.96 10.99 8.47
C ILE A 175 -0.44 11.17 8.61
N GLN A 176 0.13 10.70 9.73
CA GLN A 176 1.56 10.80 10.02
C GLN A 176 2.38 9.61 9.48
N LEU A 177 1.74 8.55 8.97
CA LEU A 177 2.46 7.39 8.44
C LEU A 177 3.17 7.74 7.12
N SER A 178 4.41 7.27 6.98
CA SER A 178 5.14 7.31 5.70
C SER A 178 4.44 6.50 4.61
N CYS A 179 3.83 5.36 4.97
CA CYS A 179 3.06 4.49 4.08
C CYS A 179 1.59 4.90 3.92
N ALA A 180 1.15 6.06 4.45
CA ALA A 180 -0.25 6.48 4.37
C ALA A 180 -0.76 6.55 2.92
N VAL A 181 0.07 7.05 2.01
CA VAL A 181 -0.26 7.15 0.58
C VAL A 181 -0.44 5.76 -0.02
N ASP A 182 0.47 4.83 0.26
CA ASP A 182 0.38 3.46 -0.26
C ASP A 182 -0.89 2.75 0.24
N LEU A 183 -1.24 2.92 1.52
CA LEU A 183 -2.49 2.40 2.10
C LEU A 183 -3.74 2.98 1.41
N LEU A 184 -3.74 4.28 1.09
CA LEU A 184 -4.83 4.95 0.35
C LEU A 184 -4.91 4.46 -1.09
N GLU A 185 -3.78 4.32 -1.79
CA GLU A 185 -3.73 3.81 -3.16
C GLU A 185 -4.19 2.36 -3.23
N CYS A 186 -3.91 1.57 -2.19
CA CYS A 186 -4.43 0.21 -2.03
C CYS A 186 -5.95 0.16 -1.81
N LYS A 187 -6.60 1.28 -1.46
CA LYS A 187 -8.03 1.35 -1.11
C LYS A 187 -8.42 0.30 -0.07
N LEU A 188 -7.57 0.09 0.94
CA LEU A 188 -7.84 -0.91 1.97
C LEU A 188 -9.09 -0.53 2.78
N PHE A 189 -9.14 0.71 3.27
CA PHE A 189 -10.22 1.16 4.14
C PHE A 189 -11.31 1.89 3.35
N PRO A 190 -12.58 1.42 3.39
CA PRO A 190 -13.68 2.11 2.72
C PRO A 190 -14.13 3.36 3.48
N ASP A 191 -13.96 3.39 4.80
CA ASP A 191 -14.37 4.49 5.66
C ASP A 191 -13.54 4.59 6.96
N ALA A 192 -13.92 5.56 7.78
CA ALA A 192 -13.27 5.90 9.03
C ALA A 192 -13.43 4.88 10.16
N LYS A 193 -14.57 4.19 10.19
CA LYS A 193 -14.85 3.16 11.18
C LYS A 193 -13.85 2.02 10.95
N GLU A 194 -13.81 1.49 9.73
CA GLU A 194 -12.96 0.35 9.37
C GLU A 194 -11.46 0.66 9.56
N LEU A 195 -11.02 1.89 9.23
CA LEU A 195 -9.65 2.33 9.50
C LEU A 195 -9.35 2.31 11.00
N SER A 196 -10.23 2.91 11.80
CA SER A 196 -10.01 3.01 13.25
C SER A 196 -10.05 1.65 13.96
N GLU A 197 -10.81 0.68 13.45
CA GLU A 197 -10.86 -0.69 13.98
C GLU A 197 -9.54 -1.44 13.73
N SER A 198 -8.99 -1.40 12.49
CA SER A 198 -7.68 -1.98 12.21
C SER A 198 -6.54 -1.33 13.00
N PHE A 199 -6.57 -0.01 13.18
CA PHE A 199 -5.61 0.69 14.03
C PHE A 199 -5.79 0.38 15.52
N GLY A 200 -7.02 0.14 15.99
CA GLY A 200 -7.31 -0.36 17.32
C GLY A 200 -6.60 -1.69 17.59
N ALA A 201 -6.72 -2.64 16.65
CA ALA A 201 -6.01 -3.90 16.72
C ALA A 201 -4.48 -3.72 16.67
N PHE A 202 -3.97 -2.86 15.79
CA PHE A 202 -2.53 -2.56 15.73
C PHE A 202 -2.00 -1.95 17.04
N ASN A 203 -2.76 -1.07 17.66
CA ASN A 203 -2.40 -0.47 18.95
C ASN A 203 -2.43 -1.50 20.09
N ALA A 204 -3.37 -2.43 20.06
CA ALA A 204 -3.44 -3.53 21.03
C ALA A 204 -2.19 -4.41 20.97
N TRP A 205 -1.73 -4.77 19.76
CA TRP A 205 -0.44 -5.45 19.59
C TRP A 205 0.71 -4.63 20.17
N ARG A 206 0.83 -3.36 19.75
CA ARG A 206 1.92 -2.48 20.16
C ARG A 206 2.01 -2.34 21.68
N THR A 207 0.86 -2.30 22.36
CA THR A 207 0.78 -2.05 23.80
C THR A 207 0.99 -3.32 24.63
N HIS A 208 0.46 -4.46 24.17
CA HIS A 208 0.32 -5.65 25.02
C HIS A 208 1.13 -6.87 24.57
N LEU A 209 1.55 -6.91 23.29
CA LEU A 209 2.19 -8.07 22.68
C LEU A 209 3.58 -7.76 22.07
N SER A 210 3.93 -6.49 21.85
CA SER A 210 5.18 -6.08 21.18
C SER A 210 6.45 -6.56 21.88
N GLY A 211 6.42 -6.79 23.19
CA GLY A 211 7.55 -7.36 23.94
C GLY A 211 7.87 -8.82 23.59
N GLU A 212 6.89 -9.59 23.11
CA GLU A 212 7.06 -10.99 22.70
C GLU A 212 7.02 -11.18 21.19
N PHE A 213 6.34 -10.27 20.47
CA PHE A 213 6.13 -10.29 19.03
C PHE A 213 6.73 -9.02 18.42
N ASP A 214 8.03 -9.05 18.12
CA ASP A 214 8.76 -7.92 17.56
C ASP A 214 8.33 -7.61 16.12
N ALA A 215 8.26 -6.33 15.77
CA ALA A 215 7.80 -5.86 14.47
C ALA A 215 8.70 -6.30 13.30
N ASN A 216 9.97 -6.60 13.55
CA ASN A 216 10.95 -6.96 12.53
C ASN A 216 11.19 -8.47 12.42
N ASP A 217 10.54 -9.28 13.25
CA ASP A 217 10.67 -10.74 13.23
C ASP A 217 9.86 -11.34 12.06
N GLU A 218 10.59 -11.78 11.03
CA GLU A 218 10.04 -12.40 9.82
C GLU A 218 9.46 -13.81 10.05
N SER A 219 9.69 -14.41 11.23
CA SER A 219 9.11 -15.72 11.59
C SER A 219 7.65 -15.62 12.07
N ILE A 220 7.16 -14.41 12.32
CA ILE A 220 5.80 -14.17 12.79
C ILE A 220 4.85 -14.11 11.60
N THR A 221 3.76 -14.88 11.71
CA THR A 221 2.61 -14.76 10.81
C THR A 221 1.46 -14.05 11.53
N LEU A 222 0.93 -13.00 10.93
CA LEU A 222 -0.35 -12.44 11.32
C LEU A 222 -1.47 -13.08 10.49
N LEU A 223 -2.49 -13.54 11.18
CA LEU A 223 -3.71 -14.04 10.57
C LEU A 223 -4.89 -13.14 10.94
N SER A 224 -5.34 -12.33 9.99
CA SER A 224 -6.53 -11.50 10.13
C SER A 224 -7.76 -12.26 9.65
N VAL A 225 -8.62 -12.66 10.58
CA VAL A 225 -9.86 -13.39 10.32
C VAL A 225 -11.04 -12.43 10.38
N GLY A 226 -11.92 -12.48 9.39
CA GLY A 226 -13.03 -11.53 9.30
C GLY A 226 -12.60 -10.16 8.78
N ASP A 227 -11.52 -10.09 7.97
CA ASP A 227 -10.95 -8.82 7.52
C ASP A 227 -11.86 -8.06 6.52
N GLY A 228 -12.97 -8.69 6.12
CA GLY A 228 -14.03 -8.21 5.25
C GLY A 228 -13.68 -8.23 3.75
N CYS A 229 -14.25 -7.29 2.98
CA CYS A 229 -14.13 -7.30 1.52
C CYS A 229 -12.72 -6.95 0.99
N THR A 230 -11.86 -6.40 1.84
CA THR A 230 -10.49 -5.98 1.51
C THR A 230 -9.57 -6.45 2.65
N PRO A 231 -8.26 -6.67 2.41
CA PRO A 231 -7.34 -7.11 3.46
C PRO A 231 -6.89 -5.92 4.33
N ARG A 232 -7.83 -5.35 5.10
CA ARG A 232 -7.67 -4.08 5.83
C ARG A 232 -6.59 -4.16 6.89
N THR A 233 -6.80 -5.05 7.83
CA THR A 233 -5.98 -5.19 9.03
C THR A 233 -4.71 -5.93 8.67
N ALA A 234 -4.79 -7.01 7.90
CA ALA A 234 -3.60 -7.70 7.41
C ALA A 234 -2.70 -6.79 6.56
N GLY A 235 -3.30 -5.96 5.70
CA GLY A 235 -2.55 -4.99 4.90
C GLY A 235 -1.87 -3.93 5.75
N LEU A 236 -2.56 -3.40 6.78
CA LEU A 236 -1.96 -2.46 7.73
C LEU A 236 -0.72 -3.04 8.41
N PHE A 237 -0.80 -4.28 8.90
CA PHE A 237 0.34 -4.95 9.52
C PHE A 237 1.45 -5.22 8.49
N ALA A 238 1.14 -5.68 7.28
CA ALA A 238 2.13 -5.95 6.25
C ALA A 238 2.98 -4.70 5.88
N PHE A 239 2.38 -3.51 5.89
CA PHE A 239 3.08 -2.24 5.67
C PHE A 239 3.91 -1.77 6.87
N ARG A 240 3.57 -2.20 8.10
CA ARG A 240 4.13 -1.65 9.34
C ARG A 240 5.03 -2.63 10.09
N THR A 241 5.07 -3.89 9.67
CA THR A 241 5.92 -4.95 10.22
C THR A 241 6.61 -5.73 9.10
N ARG A 242 7.58 -6.57 9.46
CA ARG A 242 8.20 -7.55 8.56
C ARG A 242 7.49 -8.90 8.55
N TRP A 243 6.33 -8.98 9.18
CA TRP A 243 5.58 -10.22 9.32
C TRP A 243 5.00 -10.70 7.99
N HIS A 244 4.75 -12.00 7.91
CA HIS A 244 3.87 -12.56 6.91
C HIS A 244 2.42 -12.34 7.32
N CYS A 245 1.60 -11.72 6.47
CA CYS A 245 0.23 -11.36 6.82
C CYS A 245 -0.75 -12.10 5.91
N ILE A 246 -1.76 -12.72 6.51
CA ILE A 246 -2.80 -13.48 5.84
C ILE A 246 -4.15 -12.88 6.22
N ALA A 247 -4.92 -12.42 5.23
CA ALA A 247 -6.30 -12.00 5.40
C ALA A 247 -7.25 -13.12 4.95
N VAL A 248 -8.25 -13.44 5.76
CA VAL A 248 -9.25 -14.47 5.44
C VAL A 248 -10.64 -13.94 5.71
N ASP A 249 -11.48 -13.92 4.68
CA ASP A 249 -12.90 -13.57 4.80
C ASP A 249 -13.72 -14.13 3.63
N PRO A 250 -14.93 -14.69 3.83
CA PRO A 250 -15.81 -15.15 2.75
C PRO A 250 -16.25 -14.03 1.78
N GLU A 251 -16.25 -12.79 2.24
CA GLU A 251 -16.57 -11.58 1.50
C GLU A 251 -15.36 -10.94 0.81
N MET A 252 -14.14 -11.46 1.03
CA MET A 252 -12.91 -10.94 0.43
C MET A 252 -13.05 -10.80 -1.09
N GLY A 253 -12.77 -9.61 -1.62
CA GLY A 253 -12.86 -9.32 -3.05
C GLY A 253 -14.26 -9.01 -3.58
N LYS A 254 -15.32 -8.99 -2.76
CA LYS A 254 -16.69 -8.71 -3.23
C LYS A 254 -17.03 -7.22 -3.39
N SER A 255 -16.28 -6.31 -2.78
CA SER A 255 -16.54 -4.87 -2.95
C SER A 255 -16.16 -4.43 -4.36
N LYS A 256 -16.90 -3.47 -4.93
CA LYS A 256 -16.55 -2.84 -6.22
C LYS A 256 -15.19 -2.16 -6.20
N ASP A 257 -14.77 -1.71 -5.02
CA ASP A 257 -13.46 -1.10 -4.80
C ASP A 257 -12.37 -2.12 -4.44
N SER A 258 -12.73 -3.39 -4.26
CA SER A 258 -11.75 -4.44 -4.02
C SER A 258 -10.91 -4.68 -5.27
N LYS A 259 -9.61 -4.83 -5.07
CA LYS A 259 -8.69 -5.16 -6.15
C LYS A 259 -8.58 -6.67 -6.30
N THR A 260 -8.33 -7.15 -7.51
CA THR A 260 -8.01 -8.56 -7.76
C THR A 260 -6.72 -8.97 -7.04
N THR A 261 -5.75 -8.05 -6.97
CA THR A 261 -4.54 -8.17 -6.16
C THR A 261 -4.25 -6.84 -5.48
N TYR A 262 -3.71 -6.89 -4.27
CA TYR A 262 -3.30 -5.68 -3.54
C TYR A 262 -1.82 -5.32 -3.72
N ASP A 263 -1.02 -6.20 -4.34
CA ASP A 263 0.42 -6.03 -4.61
C ASP A 263 1.23 -5.54 -3.39
N ILE A 264 0.83 -5.94 -2.19
CA ILE A 264 1.53 -5.65 -0.93
C ILE A 264 2.47 -6.83 -0.61
N ALA A 265 3.75 -6.54 -0.41
CA ALA A 265 4.74 -7.55 -0.05
C ALA A 265 4.35 -8.25 1.26
N ARG A 266 4.53 -9.57 1.32
CA ARG A 266 4.21 -10.44 2.47
C ARG A 266 2.72 -10.49 2.84
N LEU A 267 1.82 -9.92 2.02
CA LEU A 267 0.39 -10.04 2.21
C LEU A 267 -0.20 -11.14 1.31
N GLN A 268 -0.99 -12.02 1.91
CA GLN A 268 -1.89 -12.93 1.23
C GLN A 268 -3.33 -12.59 1.61
N HIS A 269 -4.27 -12.77 0.69
CA HIS A 269 -5.69 -12.64 0.98
C HIS A 269 -6.47 -13.77 0.35
N HIS A 270 -7.36 -14.37 1.13
CA HIS A 270 -8.12 -15.56 0.74
C HIS A 270 -9.60 -15.30 0.92
N ARG A 271 -10.36 -15.57 -0.14
CA ARG A 271 -11.82 -15.61 -0.08
C ARG A 271 -12.26 -17.00 0.34
N ALA A 272 -12.25 -17.23 1.65
CA ALA A 272 -12.56 -18.51 2.26
C ALA A 272 -13.12 -18.30 3.67
N LYS A 273 -13.79 -19.31 4.20
CA LYS A 273 -14.03 -19.38 5.64
C LYS A 273 -12.77 -19.90 6.34
N ILE A 274 -12.57 -19.53 7.61
CA ILE A 274 -11.36 -19.95 8.32
C ILE A 274 -11.32 -21.47 8.56
N GLU A 275 -12.48 -22.10 8.80
CA GLU A 275 -12.59 -23.56 8.98
C GLU A 275 -12.26 -24.38 7.73
N GLU A 276 -12.19 -23.73 6.56
CA GLU A 276 -11.81 -24.35 5.29
C GLU A 276 -10.29 -24.30 5.07
N MET A 277 -9.55 -23.62 5.95
CA MET A 277 -8.11 -23.42 5.85
C MET A 277 -7.34 -24.24 6.89
N LYS A 278 -6.13 -24.66 6.51
CA LYS A 278 -5.14 -25.19 7.44
C LYS A 278 -3.88 -24.35 7.35
N ILE A 279 -3.50 -23.70 8.45
CA ILE A 279 -2.42 -22.72 8.50
C ILE A 279 -1.33 -23.25 9.41
N SER A 280 -0.14 -23.54 8.84
CA SER A 280 1.06 -23.90 9.60
C SER A 280 2.07 -22.77 9.59
N THR A 281 2.58 -22.38 10.75
CA THR A 281 3.51 -21.24 10.90
C THR A 281 4.39 -21.43 12.13
N LYS A 282 5.51 -20.71 12.23
CA LYS A 282 6.37 -20.79 13.41
C LYS A 282 5.71 -20.15 14.63
N ARG A 283 5.34 -18.88 14.48
CA ARG A 283 4.64 -18.08 15.50
C ARG A 283 3.45 -17.39 14.84
N VAL A 284 2.39 -17.15 15.63
CA VAL A 284 1.16 -16.57 15.09
C VAL A 284 0.53 -15.53 16.00
N VAL A 285 0.09 -14.42 15.39
CA VAL A 285 -0.79 -13.43 15.99
C VAL A 285 -2.10 -13.44 15.21
N VAL A 286 -3.17 -13.88 15.86
CA VAL A 286 -4.52 -13.90 15.30
C VAL A 286 -5.20 -12.57 15.58
N VAL A 287 -5.77 -11.95 14.55
CA VAL A 287 -6.52 -10.71 14.67
C VAL A 287 -7.93 -10.91 14.16
N CYS A 288 -8.92 -10.75 15.05
CA CYS A 288 -10.33 -10.94 14.76
C CYS A 288 -11.06 -9.60 14.92
N VAL A 289 -10.94 -8.72 13.92
CA VAL A 289 -11.69 -7.45 13.87
C VAL A 289 -13.05 -7.73 13.25
N HIS A 290 -14.14 -7.59 14.00
CA HIS A 290 -15.50 -7.82 13.50
C HIS A 290 -15.73 -9.22 12.89
N ALA A 291 -14.98 -10.22 13.35
CA ALA A 291 -15.11 -11.57 12.84
C ALA A 291 -16.46 -12.20 13.25
N HIS A 292 -17.13 -12.87 12.31
CA HIS A 292 -18.37 -13.60 12.56
C HIS A 292 -18.12 -15.11 12.61
N VAL A 293 -17.11 -15.51 13.39
CA VAL A 293 -16.73 -16.90 13.60
C VAL A 293 -16.28 -17.10 15.05
N PRO A 294 -16.58 -18.23 15.69
CA PRO A 294 -16.06 -18.52 17.03
C PRO A 294 -14.52 -18.54 17.05
N LEU A 295 -13.93 -18.04 18.13
CA LEU A 295 -12.48 -18.01 18.31
C LEU A 295 -11.90 -19.43 18.35
N ALA A 296 -12.61 -20.38 18.97
CA ALA A 296 -12.21 -21.80 18.99
C ALA A 296 -12.07 -22.39 17.58
N THR A 297 -13.02 -22.12 16.67
CA THR A 297 -12.95 -22.55 15.26
C THR A 297 -11.73 -21.97 14.56
N THR A 298 -11.41 -20.70 14.84
CA THR A 298 -10.23 -20.04 14.30
C THR A 298 -8.95 -20.73 14.79
N LEU A 299 -8.81 -20.98 16.09
CA LEU A 299 -7.63 -21.59 16.70
C LEU A 299 -7.42 -23.05 16.25
N ALA A 300 -8.49 -23.80 16.00
CA ALA A 300 -8.42 -25.17 15.49
C ALA A 300 -7.86 -25.25 14.06
N SER A 301 -7.95 -24.16 13.29
CA SER A 301 -7.48 -24.08 11.90
C SER A 301 -5.99 -23.73 11.78
N ILE A 302 -5.31 -23.51 12.91
CA ILE A 302 -3.93 -23.02 13.00
C ILE A 302 -3.06 -24.07 13.67
N SER A 303 -1.82 -24.22 13.24
CA SER A 303 -0.80 -25.01 13.93
C SER A 303 0.49 -24.19 13.98
N SER A 304 0.88 -23.78 15.19
CA SER A 304 2.18 -23.13 15.43
C SER A 304 3.21 -24.10 16.01
N ASP A 305 4.49 -23.79 15.86
CA ASP A 305 5.58 -24.66 16.36
C ASP A 305 5.50 -24.88 17.88
N ASP A 306 5.07 -23.87 18.64
CA ASP A 306 4.90 -23.95 20.09
C ASP A 306 3.49 -24.35 20.54
N GLY A 307 2.59 -24.65 19.59
CA GLY A 307 1.21 -25.02 19.85
C GLY A 307 0.35 -23.88 20.42
N THR A 308 0.82 -22.63 20.34
CA THR A 308 0.11 -21.47 20.84
C THR A 308 -0.03 -20.31 19.86
N ALA A 309 -1.06 -19.49 20.08
CA ALA A 309 -1.36 -18.29 19.34
C ALA A 309 -1.59 -17.11 20.28
N ALA A 310 -1.03 -15.94 19.95
CA ALA A 310 -1.54 -14.69 20.51
C ALA A 310 -2.81 -14.27 19.76
N CYS A 311 -3.74 -13.62 20.45
CA CYS A 311 -4.99 -13.18 19.84
C CYS A 311 -5.35 -11.76 20.24
N ILE A 312 -5.76 -10.96 19.26
CA ILE A 312 -6.40 -9.66 19.43
C ILE A 312 -7.77 -9.76 18.79
N ALA A 313 -8.82 -9.46 19.54
CA ALA A 313 -10.17 -9.52 19.00
C ALA A 313 -10.99 -8.29 19.34
N MET A 314 -11.85 -7.93 18.41
CA MET A 314 -12.87 -6.90 18.56
C MET A 314 -14.22 -7.52 18.23
N PRO A 315 -14.87 -8.17 19.21
CA PRO A 315 -16.17 -8.80 18.99
C PRO A 315 -17.23 -7.75 18.66
N CYS A 316 -18.16 -8.13 17.80
CA CYS A 316 -19.31 -7.30 17.43
C CYS A 316 -20.60 -8.12 17.33
N CYS A 317 -21.71 -7.42 17.17
CA CYS A 317 -23.04 -8.02 17.02
C CYS A 317 -23.33 -9.04 18.13
N ASN A 318 -23.62 -10.28 17.78
CA ASN A 318 -23.94 -11.36 18.73
C ASN A 318 -22.76 -12.31 18.99
N PHE A 319 -21.54 -11.97 18.56
CA PHE A 319 -20.36 -12.83 18.65
C PHE A 319 -19.50 -12.59 19.90
N TYR A 320 -19.95 -11.76 20.85
CA TYR A 320 -19.22 -11.49 22.09
C TYR A 320 -18.92 -12.75 22.90
N SER A 321 -19.84 -13.70 23.01
CA SER A 321 -19.59 -14.96 23.70
C SER A 321 -18.74 -15.93 22.87
N SER A 322 -18.90 -15.93 21.56
CA SER A 322 -18.21 -16.84 20.64
C SER A 322 -16.75 -16.45 20.40
N ILE A 323 -16.42 -15.16 20.51
CA ILE A 323 -15.06 -14.64 20.47
C ILE A 323 -14.56 -14.47 21.90
N ASP A 324 -14.49 -15.60 22.59
CA ASP A 324 -13.95 -15.70 23.93
C ASP A 324 -13.17 -17.01 24.06
N ALA A 325 -12.22 -17.03 24.98
CA ALA A 325 -11.39 -18.19 25.27
C ALA A 325 -10.94 -18.17 26.74
N PRO A 326 -10.78 -19.34 27.36
CA PRO A 326 -10.19 -19.43 28.70
C PRO A 326 -8.74 -18.96 28.67
N GLY A 327 -8.29 -18.33 29.76
CA GLY A 327 -6.92 -17.84 29.91
C GLY A 327 -6.84 -16.42 30.44
N ASP A 328 -5.61 -15.87 30.48
CA ASP A 328 -5.34 -14.49 30.89
C ASP A 328 -5.78 -13.52 29.78
N LYS A 329 -7.06 -13.14 29.86
CA LYS A 329 -7.73 -12.22 28.93
C LYS A 329 -7.66 -10.80 29.48
N LEU A 330 -7.03 -9.90 28.73
CA LEU A 330 -7.17 -8.47 28.93
C LEU A 330 -8.35 -7.95 28.10
N GLU A 331 -9.26 -7.20 28.72
CA GLU A 331 -10.39 -6.56 28.04
C GLU A 331 -10.46 -5.08 28.38
N TYR A 332 -10.61 -4.22 27.36
CA TYR A 332 -10.79 -2.78 27.56
C TYR A 332 -11.60 -2.14 26.42
N SER A 333 -12.14 -0.95 26.68
CA SER A 333 -12.81 -0.13 25.68
C SER A 333 -11.84 0.89 25.09
N ASP A 334 -11.73 0.95 23.77
CA ASP A 334 -10.81 1.85 23.08
C ASP A 334 -11.56 3.08 22.49
N PRO A 335 -11.41 4.28 23.09
CA PRO A 335 -12.09 5.48 22.60
C PRO A 335 -11.61 5.98 21.24
N GLY A 336 -10.46 5.50 20.74
CA GLY A 336 -9.95 5.82 19.41
C GLY A 336 -10.66 5.09 18.27
N ILE A 337 -11.39 4.02 18.59
CA ILE A 337 -12.14 3.22 17.62
C ILE A 337 -13.50 3.89 17.38
N LEU A 338 -13.74 4.32 16.15
CA LEU A 338 -14.95 5.04 15.72
C LEU A 338 -16.11 4.09 15.41
N SER A 339 -16.32 3.13 16.31
CA SER A 339 -17.32 2.07 16.21
C SER A 339 -18.05 1.93 17.55
N PRO A 340 -19.35 1.60 17.55
CA PRO A 340 -20.04 1.16 18.77
C PRO A 340 -19.37 -0.07 19.40
N HIS A 341 -18.75 -0.92 18.57
CA HIS A 341 -18.05 -2.12 18.96
C HIS A 341 -16.56 -1.85 19.13
N ARG A 342 -16.23 -1.16 20.23
CA ARG A 342 -14.86 -0.71 20.56
C ARG A 342 -14.21 -1.47 21.72
N THR A 343 -14.81 -2.59 22.13
CA THR A 343 -14.21 -3.50 23.11
C THR A 343 -13.11 -4.29 22.44
N VAL A 344 -11.90 -4.20 22.98
CA VAL A 344 -10.72 -4.94 22.54
C VAL A 344 -10.41 -6.00 23.57
N ARG A 345 -10.19 -7.23 23.11
CA ARG A 345 -9.71 -8.35 23.91
C ARG A 345 -8.36 -8.79 23.43
N VAL A 346 -7.45 -9.08 24.37
CA VAL A 346 -6.11 -9.56 24.06
C VAL A 346 -5.80 -10.79 24.91
N TRP A 347 -5.28 -11.81 24.25
CA TRP A 347 -4.69 -12.99 24.89
C TRP A 347 -3.26 -13.12 24.40
N ARG A 348 -2.31 -13.27 25.32
CA ARG A 348 -0.90 -13.46 24.96
C ARG A 348 -0.62 -14.85 24.39
N ARG A 349 -1.32 -15.85 24.94
CA ARG A 349 -1.08 -17.26 24.65
C ARG A 349 -2.39 -18.05 24.79
N LEU A 350 -2.88 -18.55 23.67
CA LEU A 350 -4.00 -19.50 23.58
C LEU A 350 -3.52 -20.78 22.92
N PRO A 351 -3.96 -21.97 23.35
CA PRO A 351 -3.69 -23.20 22.62
C PRO A 351 -4.26 -23.13 21.20
N CYS A 352 -3.50 -23.60 20.21
CA CYS A 352 -3.96 -23.73 18.83
C CYS A 352 -3.60 -25.12 18.25
N GLY A 353 -4.33 -25.52 17.20
CA GLY A 353 -4.21 -26.82 16.57
C GLY A 353 -5.10 -27.89 17.21
N ASN A 354 -5.33 -28.98 16.48
CA ASN A 354 -5.96 -30.16 17.04
C ASN A 354 -4.97 -30.85 17.97
N SER A 355 -5.37 -31.04 19.22
CA SER A 355 -4.64 -31.72 20.31
C SER A 355 -4.36 -33.20 20.08
N ASP A 356 -4.30 -33.67 18.83
CA ASP A 356 -4.03 -35.07 18.48
C ASP A 356 -2.53 -35.36 18.27
N ASN A 357 -1.67 -34.33 18.24
CA ASN A 357 -0.23 -34.49 17.97
C ASN A 357 0.69 -34.22 19.17
N THR A 358 0.17 -33.82 20.33
CA THR A 358 0.98 -33.43 21.50
C THR A 358 1.22 -34.57 22.51
N MET A 359 0.76 -35.80 22.23
CA MET A 359 1.01 -36.98 23.08
C MET A 359 2.25 -37.81 22.68
N CYS A 360 3.09 -37.34 21.75
CA CYS A 360 4.23 -38.14 21.25
C CYS A 360 5.63 -37.57 21.54
N GLN A 361 5.77 -36.58 22.43
CA GLN A 361 7.10 -36.02 22.78
C GLN A 361 7.36 -35.83 24.29
N LEU A 362 6.59 -36.51 25.14
CA LEU A 362 6.94 -36.69 26.55
C LEU A 362 6.75 -38.16 26.93
N ALA A 363 7.68 -38.99 26.48
CA ALA A 363 7.97 -40.32 27.02
C ALA A 363 9.48 -40.54 27.02
#